data_AF-A0A2I0XAE7-F1
#
_entry.id   AF-A0A2I0XAE7-F1
#
_cell.length_a   1.000
_cell.length_b   1.000
_cell.length_c   1.000
_cell.angle_alpha   90.00
_cell.angle_beta   90.00
_cell.angle_gamma   90.00
#
_symmetry.space_group_name_H-M   'P 1'
#
loop_
_entity.id
_entity.type
_entity.pdbx_description
1 polymer ?
#
loop_
_entity_poly.entity_id
_entity_poly.type
_entity_poly.pdbx_seq_one_letter_code
_entity_poly.pdbx_strand_id
1 'polypeptide(L)'
;MLTDEEVLKLASPFQFTLVGKFGLRRPNLDAIRNFFSSLKLSGFYSVGLLDSRHVAIQLSNDLDYSRVFARRSYFIHNCQMRILKWTPFFDIKEESPFVPIWVSFPNLR
;
A
#
# COMPACT_ATOMS: atom_id res chain seq x y z
N MET A 1 -14.94 -23.60 0.94
CA MET A 1 -14.10 -22.47 1.35
C MET A 1 -12.81 -22.57 0.55
N LEU A 2 -12.29 -21.47 0.00
CA LEU A 2 -10.98 -21.51 -0.66
C LEU A 2 -9.91 -21.87 0.38
N THR A 3 -8.94 -22.68 -0.01
CA THR A 3 -7.75 -22.97 0.79
C THR A 3 -6.78 -21.79 0.73
N ASP A 4 -5.92 -21.65 1.74
CA ASP A 4 -4.94 -20.57 1.80
C ASP A 4 -3.99 -20.59 0.59
N GLU A 5 -3.65 -21.78 0.06
CA GLU A 5 -2.83 -21.91 -1.14
C GLU A 5 -3.52 -21.34 -2.39
N GLU A 6 -4.82 -21.57 -2.55
CA GLU A 6 -5.60 -21.02 -3.66
C GLU A 6 -5.74 -19.50 -3.52
N VAL A 7 -5.94 -19.00 -2.30
CA VAL A 7 -5.94 -17.56 -2.01
C VAL A 7 -4.61 -16.91 -2.39
N LEU A 8 -3.48 -17.54 -2.03
CA LEU A 8 -2.15 -17.04 -2.38
C LEU A 8 -1.90 -17.04 -3.89
N LYS A 9 -2.34 -18.08 -4.61
CA LYS A 9 -2.25 -18.12 -6.08
C LYS A 9 -3.05 -17.01 -6.74
N LEU A 10 -4.24 -16.71 -6.23
CA LEU A 10 -5.07 -15.61 -6.73
C LEU A 10 -4.50 -14.23 -6.37
N ALA A 11 -3.75 -14.13 -5.26
CA ALA A 11 -3.14 -12.90 -4.79
C ALA A 11 -1.80 -12.57 -5.45
N SER A 12 -1.14 -13.56 -6.08
CA SER A 12 0.18 -13.40 -6.73
C SER A 12 0.28 -12.17 -7.66
N PRO A 13 -0.72 -11.85 -8.51
CA PRO A 13 -0.67 -10.66 -9.38
C PRO A 13 -0.62 -9.32 -8.63
N PHE A 14 -1.00 -9.32 -7.35
CA PHE A 14 -1.10 -8.14 -6.50
C PHE A 14 0.05 -8.02 -5.49
N GLN A 15 1.11 -8.81 -5.63
CA GLN A 15 2.25 -8.84 -4.70
C GLN A 15 2.91 -7.46 -4.45
N PHE A 16 2.83 -6.54 -5.42
CA PHE A 16 3.35 -5.17 -5.31
C PHE A 16 2.24 -4.14 -5.08
N THR A 17 1.16 -4.54 -4.40
CA THR A 17 0.06 -3.65 -4.06
C THR A 17 0.26 -3.04 -2.67
N LEU A 18 0.02 -1.74 -2.59
CA LEU A 18 -0.04 -0.96 -1.36
C LEU A 18 -1.44 -0.39 -1.20
N VAL A 19 -1.80 -0.10 0.05
CA VAL A 19 -3.04 0.60 0.38
C VAL A 19 -2.71 1.98 0.92
N GLY A 20 -3.24 3.02 0.26
CA GLY A 20 -3.18 4.40 0.74
C GLY A 20 -4.41 4.72 1.58
N LYS A 21 -4.24 4.94 2.88
CA LYS A 21 -5.31 5.30 3.83
C LYS A 21 -5.30 6.78 4.13
N PHE A 22 -6.44 7.43 3.98
CA PHE A 22 -6.68 8.81 4.38
C PHE A 22 -7.43 8.85 5.71
N GLY A 23 -6.99 9.72 6.63
CA GLY A 23 -7.58 9.80 7.97
C GLY A 23 -9.00 10.40 7.97
N LEU A 24 -9.11 11.65 7.50
CA LEU A 24 -10.34 12.44 7.57
C LEU A 24 -10.96 12.66 6.19
N ARG A 25 -10.21 13.29 5.28
CA ARG A 25 -10.64 13.61 3.93
C ARG A 25 -9.69 12.99 2.93
N ARG A 26 -10.25 12.45 1.85
CA ARG A 26 -9.50 12.01 0.68
C ARG A 26 -9.67 13.04 -0.44
N PRO A 27 -8.60 13.42 -1.14
CA PRO A 27 -8.70 14.12 -2.42
C PRO A 27 -9.50 13.30 -3.44
N ASN A 28 -9.92 13.93 -4.54
CA ASN A 28 -10.50 13.16 -5.65
C ASN A 28 -9.44 12.22 -6.26
N LEU A 29 -9.90 11.18 -6.97
CA LEU A 29 -9.01 10.17 -7.52
C LEU A 29 -7.99 10.75 -8.51
N ASP A 30 -8.38 11.78 -9.27
CA ASP A 30 -7.49 12.42 -10.24
C ASP A 30 -6.35 13.18 -9.57
N ALA A 31 -6.59 13.87 -8.47
CA ALA A 31 -5.52 14.50 -7.67
C ALA A 31 -4.53 13.46 -7.14
N ILE A 32 -5.02 12.28 -6.74
CA ILE A 32 -4.15 11.18 -6.29
C ILE A 32 -3.33 10.63 -7.47
N ARG A 33 -3.94 10.42 -8.63
CA ARG A 33 -3.24 9.97 -9.85
C ARG A 33 -2.19 10.99 -10.32
N ASN A 34 -2.51 12.27 -10.30
CA ASN A 34 -1.58 13.36 -10.62
C ASN A 34 -0.42 13.40 -9.63
N PHE A 35 -0.69 13.17 -8.34
CA PHE A 35 0.35 13.05 -7.33
C PHE A 35 1.31 11.90 -7.65
N PHE A 36 0.82 10.69 -7.92
CA PHE A 36 1.67 9.56 -8.29
C PHE A 36 2.43 9.79 -9.61
N SER A 37 1.84 10.52 -10.55
CA SER A 37 2.54 10.94 -11.78
C SER A 37 3.76 11.82 -11.50
N SER A 38 3.72 12.62 -10.42
CA SER A 38 4.85 13.48 -10.02
C SER A 38 5.97 12.75 -9.27
N LEU A 39 5.75 11.51 -8.80
CA LEU A 39 6.74 10.74 -8.05
C LEU A 39 7.90 10.22 -8.90
N LYS A 40 7.80 10.32 -10.25
CA LYS A 40 8.78 9.79 -11.21
C LYS A 40 9.12 8.34 -10.89
N LEU A 41 8.09 7.50 -10.85
CA LEU A 41 8.23 6.05 -10.70
C LEU A 41 8.80 5.46 -12.00
N SER A 42 9.62 4.42 -11.86
CA SER A 42 10.32 3.82 -12.99
C SER A 42 9.43 2.91 -13.84
N GLY A 43 8.45 2.26 -13.22
CA GLY A 43 7.54 1.33 -13.89
C GLY A 43 6.10 1.82 -13.96
N PHE A 44 5.27 1.00 -14.62
CA PHE A 44 3.82 1.19 -14.62
C PHE A 44 3.24 1.08 -13.22
N TYR A 45 2.18 1.83 -12.99
CA TYR A 45 1.41 1.78 -11.77
C TYR A 45 -0.06 2.02 -12.06
N SER A 46 -0.94 1.55 -11.19
CA SER A 46 -2.35 1.87 -11.20
C SER A 46 -2.81 2.32 -9.82
N VAL A 47 -3.73 3.29 -9.80
CA VAL A 47 -4.37 3.77 -8.57
C VAL A 47 -5.88 3.66 -8.73
N GLY A 48 -6.50 2.92 -7.82
CA GLY A 48 -7.93 2.65 -7.78
C GLY A 48 -8.53 2.91 -6.40
N LEU A 49 -9.85 3.09 -6.35
CA LEU A 49 -10.56 3.25 -5.08
C LEU A 49 -10.89 1.88 -4.48
N LEU A 50 -10.69 1.74 -3.16
CA LEU A 50 -11.18 0.59 -2.40
C LEU A 50 -12.47 0.96 -1.66
N ASP A 51 -12.49 2.11 -0.99
CA ASP A 51 -13.68 2.67 -0.32
C ASP A 51 -13.61 4.21 -0.30
N SER A 52 -14.28 4.88 0.65
CA SER A 52 -14.26 6.34 0.80
C SER A 52 -12.93 6.92 1.33
N ARG A 53 -12.10 6.12 2.01
CA ARG A 53 -10.85 6.53 2.67
C ARG A 53 -9.61 5.78 2.19
N HIS A 54 -9.76 4.74 1.40
CA HIS A 54 -8.69 3.86 0.97
C HIS A 54 -8.56 3.83 -0.55
N VAL A 55 -7.32 3.81 -1.00
CA VAL A 55 -6.96 3.59 -2.41
C VAL A 55 -6.01 2.40 -2.52
N ALA A 56 -6.18 1.59 -3.56
CA ALA A 56 -5.21 0.59 -3.96
C ALA A 56 -4.18 1.25 -4.87
N ILE A 57 -2.91 0.95 -4.62
CA ILE A 57 -1.76 1.43 -5.39
C ILE A 57 -1.02 0.18 -5.84
N GLN A 58 -1.22 -0.24 -7.09
CA GLN A 58 -0.52 -1.40 -7.65
C GLN A 58 0.67 -0.94 -8.45
N LEU A 59 1.85 -1.43 -8.09
CA LEU A 59 3.12 -1.12 -8.73
C LEU A 59 3.57 -2.32 -9.56
N SER A 60 4.37 -2.07 -10.59
CA SER A 60 4.86 -3.13 -11.49
C SER A 60 6.19 -3.75 -11.05
N ASN A 61 6.92 -3.10 -10.14
CA ASN A 61 8.26 -3.52 -9.75
C ASN A 61 8.54 -3.28 -8.25
N ASP A 62 9.52 -4.02 -7.74
CA ASP A 62 9.92 -3.99 -6.34
C ASP A 62 10.61 -2.68 -5.93
N LEU A 63 11.34 -2.02 -6.84
CA LEU A 63 12.07 -0.79 -6.53
C LEU A 63 11.11 0.35 -6.18
N ASP A 64 10.10 0.58 -7.02
CA ASP A 64 9.06 1.58 -6.79
C ASP A 64 8.18 1.20 -5.59
N TYR A 65 7.87 -0.10 -5.43
CA TYR A 65 7.15 -0.61 -4.26
C TYR A 65 7.89 -0.29 -2.96
N SER A 66 9.15 -0.66 -2.87
CA SER A 66 10.00 -0.41 -1.71
C SER A 66 10.15 1.08 -1.43
N ARG A 67 10.32 1.91 -2.46
CA ARG A 67 10.42 3.37 -2.34
C ARG A 67 9.14 3.99 -1.78
N VAL A 68 7.97 3.64 -2.31
CA VAL A 68 6.68 4.16 -1.85
C VAL A 68 6.36 3.67 -0.43
N PHE A 69 6.62 2.39 -0.15
CA PHE A 69 6.38 1.80 1.17
C PHE A 69 7.30 2.38 2.25
N ALA A 70 8.58 2.56 1.96
CA ALA A 70 9.56 3.12 2.90
C ALA A 70 9.22 4.55 3.33
N ARG A 71 8.53 5.33 2.50
CA ARG A 71 8.10 6.69 2.83
C ARG A 71 7.05 6.75 3.95
N ARG A 72 6.32 5.65 4.21
CA ARG A 72 5.26 5.48 5.22
C ARG A 72 4.02 6.38 5.08
N SER A 73 4.17 7.62 4.61
CA SER A 73 3.06 8.53 4.37
C SER A 73 3.40 9.63 3.37
N TYR A 74 2.36 10.16 2.74
CA TYR A 74 2.43 11.30 1.84
C TYR A 74 1.35 12.32 2.19
N PHE A 75 1.54 13.56 1.76
CA PHE A 75 0.50 14.60 1.81
C PHE A 75 0.06 14.93 0.39
N ILE A 76 -1.24 14.87 0.14
CA ILE A 76 -1.87 15.22 -1.14
C ILE A 76 -2.96 16.24 -0.84
N HIS A 77 -2.83 17.47 -1.32
CA HIS A 77 -3.76 18.58 -1.01
C HIS A 77 -4.09 18.69 0.49
N ASN A 78 -3.04 18.72 1.32
CA ASN A 78 -3.14 18.78 2.79
C ASN A 78 -3.85 17.58 3.46
N CYS A 79 -4.14 16.52 2.70
CA CYS A 79 -4.69 15.28 3.22
C CYS A 79 -3.56 14.26 3.40
N GLN A 80 -3.34 13.80 4.63
CA GLN A 80 -2.33 12.78 4.91
C GLN A 80 -2.83 11.40 4.44
N MET A 81 -2.03 10.76 3.59
CA MET A 81 -2.19 9.39 3.14
C MET A 81 -1.12 8.51 3.80
N ARG A 82 -1.51 7.59 4.67
CA ARG A 82 -0.62 6.55 5.22
C ARG A 82 -0.52 5.39 4.23
N ILE A 83 0.67 4.83 4.09
CA ILE A 83 0.94 3.69 3.23
C ILE A 83 0.93 2.42 4.07
N LEU A 84 0.09 1.47 3.68
CA LEU A 84 -0.07 0.15 4.28
C LEU A 84 0.29 -0.91 3.25
N LYS A 85 0.78 -2.07 3.71
CA LYS A 85 1.01 -3.22 2.83
C LYS A 85 -0.33 -3.91 2.56
N TRP A 86 -0.63 -4.17 1.29
CA TRP A 86 -1.75 -5.04 0.95
C TRP A 86 -1.36 -6.50 1.21
N THR A 87 -2.29 -7.28 1.75
CA THR A 87 -2.18 -8.72 1.89
C THR A 87 -3.50 -9.35 1.44
N PRO A 88 -3.52 -10.61 1.00
CA PRO A 88 -4.77 -11.31 0.70
C PRO A 88 -5.74 -11.39 1.87
N PHE A 89 -5.21 -11.26 3.10
CA PHE A 89 -5.96 -11.24 4.34
C PHE A 89 -6.14 -9.82 4.89
N PHE A 90 -5.89 -8.80 4.07
CA PHE A 90 -6.01 -7.41 4.47
C PHE A 90 -7.48 -7.07 4.67
N ASP A 91 -7.88 -6.85 5.91
CA ASP A 91 -9.18 -6.31 6.24
C ASP A 91 -9.08 -4.78 6.40
N ILE A 92 -9.88 -4.07 5.61
CA ILE A 92 -10.03 -2.61 5.66
C ILE A 92 -10.70 -2.17 6.98
N LYS A 93 -11.52 -3.05 7.59
CA LYS A 93 -12.26 -2.80 8.83
C LYS A 93 -11.44 -3.13 10.07
N GLU A 94 -10.71 -4.23 10.03
CA GLU A 94 -9.81 -4.68 11.09
C GLU A 94 -8.37 -4.36 10.69
N GLU A 95 -7.98 -3.08 10.78
CA GLU A 95 -6.60 -2.68 10.52
C GLU A 95 -5.65 -3.61 11.29
N SER A 96 -4.93 -4.46 10.55
CA SER A 96 -3.97 -5.36 11.17
C SER A 96 -2.97 -4.51 11.96
N PRO A 97 -2.77 -4.77 13.27
CA PRO A 97 -1.81 -4.05 14.06
C PRO A 97 -0.42 -4.47 13.59
N PHE A 98 0.09 -3.83 12.53
CA PHE A 98 1.50 -3.90 12.13
C PHE A 98 2.32 -3.09 13.13
N VAL A 99 2.31 -3.54 14.39
CA VAL A 99 3.26 -3.07 15.41
C VAL A 99 4.63 -3.61 14.98
N PRO A 100 5.68 -2.79 14.88
CA PRO A 100 7.02 -3.33 14.67
C PRO A 100 7.37 -4.23 15.85
N ILE A 101 7.54 -5.53 15.58
CA ILE A 101 8.20 -6.43 16.53
C ILE A 101 9.68 -6.07 16.43
N TRP A 102 10.23 -5.46 17.47
CA TRP A 102 11.67 -5.26 17.59
C TRP A 102 12.31 -6.63 17.79
N VAL A 103 12.89 -7.18 16.73
CA VAL A 103 13.69 -8.40 16.81
C VAL A 103 15.14 -7.98 17.06
N SER A 104 15.67 -8.25 18.24
CA SER A 104 17.10 -8.11 18.50
C SER A 104 17.82 -9.33 17.91
N PHE A 105 18.91 -9.11 17.19
CA PHE A 105 19.83 -10.17 16.76
C PHE A 105 21.05 -10.13 17.69
N PRO A 106 21.04 -10.85 18.83
CA PRO A 106 22.13 -10.79 19.81
C PRO A 106 23.46 -11.37 19.29
N ASN A 107 23.48 -12.00 18.10
CA ASN A 107 24.62 -12.75 17.57
C ASN A 107 25.11 -12.29 16.19
N LEU A 108 24.73 -11.10 15.72
CA LEU A 108 25.37 -10.51 14.54
C LEU A 108 26.67 -9.85 15.00
N ARG A 109 27.80 -10.54 14.80
CA ARG A 109 29.14 -10.11 15.19
C ARG A 109 29.94 -9.67 13.97
#